data_AF-A0A1E4IN21-F1
#
_entry.id   AF-A0A1E4IN21-F1
#
_cell.length_a   1.000
_cell.length_b   1.000
_cell.length_c   1.000
_cell.angle_alpha   90.00
_cell.angle_beta   90.00
_cell.angle_gamma   90.00
#
_symmetry.space_group_name_H-M   'P 1'
#
loop_
_entity.id
_entity.type
_entity.pdbx_description
1 polymer ?
#
loop_
_entity_poly.entity_id
_entity_poly.type
_entity_poly.pdbx_seq_one_letter_code
_entity_poly.pdbx_strand_id
1 'polypeptide(L)'
;MPIMVWVLLRHLHPTRPLALWCGGGLVLVAGMILHGVRTPALGLAGHFAAQLLVLTSWALQLAALRLEDQRPPKLPRLLLACVLGIGLLAFAQLQFGSHGRRALDHLVLAGFALALALAAARLTRHGHSRSARLLVVLYALMTLGLLVRFARRALALPMGPAVQPDALFVAVIAFLLVAAIATNVAYLGLALDRARRVEQRQRSALQALHEQELGREATARGREMVAGERARTTQLLAHEVRQPLHNAAVSLQRALATLGQTDDPDAAKRAIGQAQDVIRTVGATLDNTVAATTLLSGPGRTRTVDADLPLLLELCLGDLPPEAQRRVQIDYRADARSAQLEPTLVRLALRNLLANATLYSPPETPVVLRVLDSDDPLALVIEVADRGPGIAVEQRELVFEAGVRGEQPTVPGHGLGLHVVRRVAQLHGGRIDYEPNAPQGSLLRLTLPQGEAG
;
A
#
# COMPACT_ATOMS: atom_id res chain seq x y z
N MET A 1 -37.51 -29.20 -18.03
CA MET A 1 -36.18 -28.89 -17.45
C MET A 1 -35.22 -28.22 -18.44
N PRO A 2 -34.90 -28.75 -19.63
CA PRO A 2 -33.90 -28.13 -20.53
C PRO A 2 -34.24 -26.68 -20.93
N ILE A 3 -35.52 -26.41 -21.21
CA ILE A 3 -36.02 -25.06 -21.53
C ILE A 3 -35.85 -24.11 -20.34
N MET A 4 -36.14 -24.57 -19.12
CA MET A 4 -35.97 -23.78 -17.90
C MET A 4 -34.50 -23.43 -17.67
N VAL A 5 -33.59 -24.41 -17.82
CA VAL A 5 -32.13 -24.18 -17.73
C VAL A 5 -31.67 -23.16 -18.78
N TRP A 6 -32.20 -23.24 -20.01
CA TRP A 6 -31.92 -22.25 -21.06
C TRP A 6 -32.36 -20.85 -20.68
N VAL A 7 -33.63 -20.68 -20.25
CA VAL A 7 -34.19 -19.37 -19.88
C VAL A 7 -33.41 -18.72 -18.74
N LEU A 8 -33.02 -19.50 -17.73
CA LEU A 8 -32.26 -19.01 -16.57
C LEU A 8 -30.82 -18.62 -16.93
N LEU A 9 -30.16 -19.34 -17.83
CA LEU A 9 -28.73 -19.17 -18.08
C LEU A 9 -28.37 -18.38 -19.33
N ARG A 10 -29.29 -18.16 -20.27
CA ARG A 10 -28.98 -17.55 -21.58
C ARG A 10 -28.34 -16.16 -21.51
N HIS A 11 -28.52 -15.44 -20.41
CA HIS A 11 -27.93 -14.11 -20.16
C HIS A 11 -26.74 -14.14 -19.20
N LEU A 12 -26.52 -15.26 -18.50
CA LEU A 12 -25.50 -15.40 -17.44
C LEU A 12 -24.34 -16.29 -17.85
N HIS A 13 -24.47 -17.06 -18.94
CA HIS A 13 -23.53 -18.08 -19.33
C HIS A 13 -23.32 -18.11 -20.85
N PRO A 14 -22.13 -18.52 -21.36
CA PRO A 14 -21.91 -18.69 -22.78
C PRO A 14 -23.00 -19.52 -23.48
N THR A 15 -23.52 -18.96 -24.57
CA THR A 15 -24.69 -19.50 -25.30
C THR A 15 -24.40 -20.83 -25.99
N ARG A 16 -23.19 -21.04 -26.51
CA ARG A 16 -22.80 -22.26 -27.25
C ARG A 16 -22.85 -23.54 -26.40
N PRO A 17 -22.14 -23.67 -25.25
CA PRO A 17 -22.22 -24.86 -24.42
C PRO A 17 -23.64 -25.07 -23.86
N LEU A 18 -24.32 -23.98 -23.50
CA LEU A 18 -25.71 -24.02 -23.02
C LEU A 18 -26.67 -24.58 -24.08
N ALA A 19 -26.51 -24.16 -25.35
CA ALA A 19 -27.33 -24.64 -26.46
C ALA A 19 -27.12 -26.14 -26.71
N LEU A 20 -25.86 -26.60 -26.68
CA LEU A 20 -25.55 -28.02 -26.85
C LEU A 20 -26.10 -28.85 -25.68
N TRP A 21 -26.00 -28.37 -24.45
CA TRP A 21 -26.53 -29.07 -23.28
C TRP A 21 -28.06 -29.17 -23.32
N CYS A 22 -28.75 -28.05 -23.49
CA CYS A 22 -30.21 -28.01 -23.54
C CYS A 22 -30.77 -28.71 -24.77
N GLY A 23 -30.13 -28.55 -25.93
CA GLY A 23 -30.45 -29.27 -27.16
C GLY A 23 -30.31 -30.79 -26.99
N GLY A 24 -29.21 -31.23 -26.37
CA GLY A 24 -29.03 -32.63 -25.99
C GLY A 24 -30.15 -33.13 -25.07
N GLY A 25 -30.56 -32.33 -24.09
CA GLY A 25 -31.70 -32.65 -23.22
C GLY A 25 -33.03 -32.80 -23.96
N LEU A 26 -33.33 -31.95 -24.95
CA LEU A 26 -34.53 -32.06 -25.78
C LEU A 26 -34.49 -33.29 -26.69
N VAL A 27 -33.33 -33.58 -27.29
CA VAL A 27 -33.12 -34.79 -28.10
C VAL A 27 -33.30 -36.06 -27.26
N LEU A 28 -32.88 -36.04 -25.98
CA LEU A 28 -33.12 -37.16 -25.06
C LEU A 28 -34.61 -37.42 -24.86
N VAL A 29 -35.39 -36.35 -24.63
CA VAL A 29 -36.84 -36.44 -24.45
C VAL A 29 -37.51 -37.02 -25.69
N ALA A 30 -37.13 -36.54 -26.89
CA ALA A 30 -37.63 -37.10 -28.15
C ALA A 30 -37.30 -38.58 -28.29
N GLY A 31 -36.06 -38.99 -27.95
CA GLY A 31 -35.63 -40.39 -27.95
C GLY A 31 -36.43 -41.27 -27.00
N MET A 32 -36.70 -40.77 -25.78
CA MET A 32 -37.51 -41.48 -24.77
C MET A 32 -38.98 -41.63 -25.20
N ILE A 33 -39.58 -40.57 -25.76
CA ILE A 33 -40.95 -40.63 -26.28
C ILE A 33 -41.04 -41.66 -27.41
N LEU A 34 -40.09 -41.63 -28.36
CA LEU A 34 -40.04 -42.60 -29.45
C LEU A 34 -39.82 -44.04 -28.95
N HIS A 35 -39.06 -44.21 -27.86
CA HIS A 35 -38.87 -45.50 -27.21
C HIS A 35 -40.17 -46.01 -26.56
N GLY A 36 -40.96 -45.12 -25.94
CA GLY A 36 -42.20 -45.46 -25.23
C GLY A 36 -43.42 -45.67 -26.13
N VAL A 37 -43.55 -44.90 -27.22
CA VAL A 37 -44.70 -44.96 -28.16
C VAL A 37 -44.52 -46.04 -29.23
N ARG A 38 -43.45 -46.83 -29.16
CA ARG A 38 -43.12 -47.80 -30.21
C ARG A 38 -44.19 -48.88 -30.33
N THR A 39 -44.95 -48.85 -31.43
CA THR A 39 -45.87 -49.92 -31.81
C THR A 39 -45.11 -51.10 -32.45
N PRO A 40 -45.70 -52.31 -32.49
CA PRO A 40 -45.13 -53.43 -33.26
C PRO A 40 -44.88 -53.10 -34.74
N ALA A 41 -45.61 -52.12 -35.32
CA ALA A 41 -45.44 -51.65 -36.71
C ALA A 41 -44.11 -50.92 -36.99
N LEU A 42 -43.52 -50.23 -36.00
CA LEU A 42 -42.20 -49.57 -36.14
C LEU A 42 -41.02 -50.53 -35.97
N GLY A 43 -41.27 -51.73 -35.43
CA GLY A 43 -40.33 -52.85 -35.37
C GLY A 43 -38.92 -52.50 -34.89
N LEU A 44 -37.93 -53.01 -35.61
CA LEU A 44 -36.51 -52.81 -35.32
C LEU A 44 -36.01 -51.40 -35.69
N ALA A 45 -36.58 -50.79 -36.74
CA ALA A 45 -36.17 -49.47 -37.22
C ALA A 45 -36.46 -48.37 -36.18
N GLY A 46 -37.64 -48.40 -35.55
CA GLY A 46 -37.99 -47.47 -34.47
C GLY A 46 -37.06 -47.60 -33.26
N HIS A 47 -36.53 -48.80 -32.99
CA HIS A 47 -35.54 -48.99 -31.94
C HIS A 47 -34.23 -48.27 -32.22
N PHE A 48 -33.67 -48.46 -33.43
CA PHE A 48 -32.41 -47.81 -33.81
C PHE A 48 -32.57 -46.30 -33.90
N ALA A 49 -33.72 -45.81 -34.37
CA ALA A 49 -34.01 -44.38 -34.37
C ALA A 49 -34.04 -43.80 -32.95
N ALA A 50 -34.75 -44.45 -32.01
CA ALA A 50 -34.78 -44.02 -30.61
C ALA A 50 -33.37 -44.06 -29.99
N GLN A 51 -32.59 -45.12 -30.27
CA GLN A 51 -31.24 -45.26 -29.75
C GLN A 51 -30.28 -44.22 -30.33
N LEU A 52 -30.41 -43.88 -31.62
CA LEU A 52 -29.61 -42.83 -32.25
C LEU A 52 -29.87 -41.47 -31.59
N LEU A 53 -31.13 -41.16 -31.25
CA LEU A 53 -31.47 -39.94 -30.53
C LEU A 53 -30.82 -39.92 -29.14
N VAL A 54 -30.86 -41.02 -28.38
CA VAL A 54 -30.20 -41.11 -27.07
C VAL A 54 -28.68 -40.90 -27.19
N LEU A 55 -28.01 -41.57 -28.14
CA LEU A 55 -26.57 -41.39 -28.35
C LEU A 55 -26.24 -39.95 -28.79
N THR A 56 -27.05 -39.37 -29.66
CA THR A 56 -26.89 -37.99 -30.14
C THR A 56 -27.05 -36.98 -28.99
N SER A 57 -28.01 -37.22 -28.10
CA SER A 57 -28.17 -36.43 -26.87
C SER A 57 -26.90 -36.41 -26.03
N TRP A 58 -26.34 -37.59 -25.76
CA TRP A 58 -25.13 -37.71 -24.93
C TRP A 58 -23.88 -37.17 -25.63
N ALA A 59 -23.81 -37.28 -26.96
CA ALA A 59 -22.78 -36.60 -27.77
C ALA A 59 -22.87 -35.06 -27.64
N LEU A 60 -24.07 -34.49 -27.71
CA LEU A 60 -24.28 -33.05 -27.53
C LEU A 60 -23.91 -32.58 -26.12
N GLN A 61 -24.32 -33.33 -25.08
CA GLN A 61 -23.95 -33.03 -23.70
C GLN A 61 -22.44 -33.16 -23.47
N LEU A 62 -21.79 -34.16 -24.08
CA LEU A 62 -20.33 -34.31 -24.02
C LEU A 62 -19.62 -33.15 -24.72
N ALA A 63 -20.12 -32.72 -25.88
CA ALA A 63 -19.61 -31.54 -26.57
C ALA A 63 -19.76 -30.26 -25.72
N ALA A 64 -20.89 -30.11 -25.01
CA ALA A 64 -21.10 -29.03 -24.06
C ALA A 64 -20.06 -29.05 -22.93
N LEU A 65 -19.86 -30.19 -22.26
CA LEU A 65 -18.85 -30.32 -21.19
C LEU A 65 -17.42 -30.09 -21.70
N ARG A 66 -17.11 -30.43 -22.95
CA ARG A 66 -15.81 -30.12 -23.56
C ARG A 66 -15.62 -28.62 -23.76
N LEU A 67 -16.65 -27.90 -24.20
CA LEU A 67 -16.61 -26.44 -24.28
C LEU A 67 -16.48 -25.81 -22.89
N GLU A 68 -17.15 -26.38 -21.88
CA GLU A 68 -16.94 -25.96 -20.50
C GLU A 68 -15.47 -26.15 -20.07
N ASP A 69 -14.80 -27.20 -20.53
CA ASP A 69 -13.38 -27.46 -20.29
C ASP A 69 -12.44 -26.69 -21.24
N GLN A 70 -12.94 -25.68 -21.96
CA GLN A 70 -12.19 -24.90 -22.97
C GLN A 70 -11.57 -25.75 -24.09
N ARG A 71 -12.14 -26.92 -24.37
CA ARG A 71 -11.70 -27.82 -25.45
C ARG A 71 -12.62 -27.71 -26.65
N PRO A 72 -12.13 -28.03 -27.86
CA PRO A 72 -12.99 -28.12 -29.02
C PRO A 72 -14.07 -29.20 -28.78
N PRO A 73 -15.33 -28.92 -29.19
CA PRO A 73 -16.47 -29.81 -28.95
C PRO A 73 -16.34 -31.14 -29.71
N LYS A 74 -15.60 -31.15 -30.84
CA LYS A 74 -15.42 -32.30 -31.74
C LYS A 74 -16.75 -32.93 -32.19
N LEU A 75 -17.79 -32.10 -32.36
CA LEU A 75 -19.16 -32.56 -32.65
C LEU A 75 -19.24 -33.54 -33.85
N PRO A 76 -18.57 -33.32 -35.00
CA PRO A 76 -18.61 -34.29 -36.11
C PRO A 76 -18.10 -35.68 -35.74
N ARG A 77 -17.04 -35.77 -34.92
CA ARG A 77 -16.48 -37.06 -34.47
C ARG A 77 -17.40 -37.76 -33.48
N LEU A 78 -18.07 -37.00 -32.63
CA LEU A 78 -19.04 -37.55 -31.67
C LEU A 78 -20.29 -38.08 -32.40
N LEU A 79 -20.81 -37.34 -33.38
CA LEU A 79 -21.93 -37.79 -34.21
C LEU A 79 -21.57 -39.02 -35.05
N LEU A 80 -20.35 -39.06 -35.62
CA LEU A 80 -19.84 -40.24 -36.31
C LEU A 80 -19.79 -41.45 -35.35
N ALA A 81 -19.34 -41.28 -34.11
CA ALA A 81 -19.35 -42.35 -33.11
C ALA A 81 -20.78 -42.84 -32.79
N CYS A 82 -21.79 -41.97 -32.78
CA CYS A 82 -23.19 -42.36 -32.63
C CYS A 82 -23.64 -43.25 -33.81
N VAL A 83 -23.35 -42.83 -35.04
CA VAL A 83 -23.73 -43.60 -36.25
C VAL A 83 -23.03 -44.96 -36.29
N LEU A 84 -21.71 -44.99 -36.00
CA LEU A 84 -20.95 -46.24 -35.91
C LEU A 84 -21.49 -47.15 -34.80
N GLY A 85 -21.90 -46.59 -33.66
CA GLY A 85 -22.55 -47.33 -32.58
C GLY A 85 -23.85 -47.99 -33.02
N ILE A 86 -24.71 -47.27 -33.76
CA ILE A 86 -25.93 -47.87 -34.33
C ILE A 86 -25.61 -48.95 -35.36
N GLY A 87 -24.62 -48.73 -36.23
CA GLY A 87 -24.16 -49.75 -37.19
C GLY A 87 -23.69 -51.02 -36.49
N LEU A 88 -22.94 -50.88 -35.39
CA LEU A 88 -22.50 -52.00 -34.55
C LEU A 88 -23.68 -52.76 -33.93
N LEU A 89 -24.72 -52.06 -33.46
CA LEU A 89 -25.93 -52.69 -32.92
C LEU A 89 -26.76 -53.39 -34.01
N ALA A 90 -26.81 -52.83 -35.22
CA ALA A 90 -27.45 -53.47 -36.37
C ALA A 90 -26.72 -54.75 -36.77
N PHE A 91 -25.38 -54.72 -36.82
CA PHE A 91 -24.56 -55.90 -37.05
C PHE A 91 -24.79 -56.98 -35.99
N ALA A 92 -24.79 -56.60 -34.71
CA ALA A 92 -25.03 -57.53 -33.61
C ALA A 92 -26.43 -58.15 -33.64
N GLN A 93 -27.45 -57.43 -34.14
CA GLN A 93 -28.78 -58.00 -34.35
C GLN A 93 -28.76 -59.15 -35.35
N LEU A 94 -28.00 -58.98 -36.44
CA LEU A 94 -27.91 -59.96 -37.52
C LEU A 94 -27.12 -61.20 -37.07
N GLN A 95 -26.03 -61.01 -36.34
CA GLN A 95 -25.12 -62.10 -35.97
C GLN A 95 -25.51 -62.83 -34.67
N PHE A 96 -25.97 -62.09 -33.65
CA PHE A 96 -26.17 -62.61 -32.30
C PHE A 96 -27.64 -62.51 -31.83
N GLY A 97 -28.53 -62.12 -32.74
CA GLY A 97 -29.95 -61.94 -32.47
C GLY A 97 -30.24 -60.86 -31.43
N SER A 98 -31.46 -60.90 -30.90
CA SER A 98 -31.95 -59.87 -29.98
C SER A 98 -31.22 -59.86 -28.63
N HIS A 99 -30.70 -61.00 -28.19
CA HIS A 99 -30.00 -61.13 -26.91
C HIS A 99 -28.62 -60.46 -26.96
N GLY A 100 -27.80 -60.82 -27.96
CA GLY A 100 -26.47 -60.23 -28.14
C GLY A 100 -26.53 -58.73 -28.44
N ARG A 101 -27.46 -58.29 -29.29
CA ARG A 101 -27.70 -56.86 -29.52
C ARG A 101 -28.01 -56.11 -28.23
N ARG A 102 -28.91 -56.64 -27.41
CA ARG A 102 -29.32 -56.01 -26.13
C ARG A 102 -28.17 -55.95 -25.13
N ALA A 103 -27.24 -56.90 -25.12
CA ALA A 103 -26.04 -56.80 -24.30
C ALA A 103 -25.15 -55.67 -24.82
N LEU A 104 -24.83 -55.68 -26.12
CA LEU A 104 -23.97 -54.69 -26.74
C LEU A 104 -24.49 -53.26 -26.61
N ASP A 105 -25.81 -53.09 -26.63
CA ASP A 105 -26.48 -51.81 -26.38
C ASP A 105 -26.09 -51.19 -25.03
N HIS A 106 -26.04 -51.99 -23.96
CA HIS A 106 -25.63 -51.52 -22.64
C HIS A 106 -24.15 -51.14 -22.61
N LEU A 107 -23.30 -51.86 -23.35
CA LEU A 107 -21.87 -51.56 -23.45
C LEU A 107 -21.63 -50.24 -24.18
N VAL A 108 -22.32 -50.00 -25.31
CA VAL A 108 -22.23 -48.75 -26.07
C VAL A 108 -22.67 -47.57 -25.20
N LEU A 109 -23.81 -47.69 -24.52
CA LEU A 109 -24.27 -46.67 -23.57
C LEU A 109 -23.27 -46.47 -22.43
N ALA A 110 -22.72 -47.53 -21.85
CA ALA A 110 -21.72 -47.41 -20.78
C ALA A 110 -20.48 -46.62 -21.23
N GLY A 111 -20.04 -46.80 -22.48
CA GLY A 111 -18.93 -46.06 -23.07
C GLY A 111 -19.19 -44.54 -23.15
N PHE A 112 -20.38 -44.14 -23.62
CA PHE A 112 -20.74 -42.71 -23.64
C PHE A 112 -20.94 -42.13 -22.23
N ALA A 113 -21.57 -42.87 -21.32
CA ALA A 113 -21.72 -42.47 -19.92
C ALA A 113 -20.34 -42.27 -19.25
N LEU A 114 -19.39 -43.17 -19.53
CA LEU A 114 -18.01 -43.05 -19.05
C LEU A 114 -17.32 -41.82 -19.65
N ALA A 115 -17.50 -41.55 -20.94
CA ALA A 115 -16.94 -40.36 -21.57
C ALA A 115 -17.48 -39.06 -20.94
N LEU A 116 -18.77 -39.01 -20.60
CA LEU A 116 -19.39 -37.92 -19.86
C LEU A 116 -18.82 -37.79 -18.43
N ALA A 117 -18.66 -38.91 -17.71
CA ALA A 117 -18.05 -38.92 -16.38
C ALA A 117 -16.60 -38.39 -16.41
N LEU A 118 -15.80 -38.82 -17.39
CA LEU A 118 -14.43 -38.37 -17.58
C LEU A 118 -14.35 -36.88 -17.97
N ALA A 119 -15.28 -36.39 -18.80
CA ALA A 119 -15.37 -34.97 -19.12
C ALA A 119 -15.74 -34.14 -17.88
N ALA A 120 -16.74 -34.58 -17.11
CA ALA A 120 -17.09 -33.95 -15.85
C ALA A 120 -15.93 -33.97 -14.83
N ALA A 121 -15.16 -35.06 -14.78
CA ALA A 121 -14.02 -35.19 -13.87
C ALA A 121 -12.91 -34.20 -14.19
N ARG A 122 -12.67 -33.91 -15.48
CA ARG A 122 -11.70 -32.88 -15.89
C ARG A 122 -12.11 -31.49 -15.41
N LEU A 123 -13.40 -31.16 -15.45
CA LEU A 123 -13.91 -29.89 -14.92
C LEU A 123 -13.62 -29.71 -13.43
N THR A 124 -13.54 -30.81 -12.66
CA THR A 124 -13.19 -30.74 -11.22
C THR A 124 -11.69 -30.49 -10.98
N ARG A 125 -10.80 -30.78 -11.93
CA ARG A 125 -9.36 -30.53 -11.79
C ARG A 125 -9.00 -29.05 -11.84
N HIS A 126 -9.81 -28.26 -12.54
CA HIS A 126 -9.60 -26.82 -12.71
C HIS A 126 -10.38 -25.96 -11.69
N GLY A 127 -11.11 -26.58 -10.74
CA GLY A 127 -11.82 -25.84 -9.70
C GLY A 127 -12.68 -26.71 -8.77
N HIS A 128 -12.91 -26.22 -7.56
CA HIS A 128 -13.66 -26.91 -6.50
C HIS A 128 -15.19 -26.82 -6.65
N SER A 129 -15.72 -27.03 -7.86
CA SER A 129 -17.17 -26.96 -8.08
C SER A 129 -17.86 -28.22 -7.55
N ARG A 130 -18.71 -28.06 -6.51
CA ARG A 130 -19.54 -29.16 -5.97
C ARG A 130 -20.43 -29.77 -7.06
N SER A 131 -20.95 -28.93 -7.94
CA SER A 131 -21.83 -29.31 -9.04
C SER A 131 -21.11 -30.15 -10.11
N ALA A 132 -19.85 -29.86 -10.41
CA ALA A 132 -19.03 -30.71 -11.29
C ALA A 132 -18.79 -32.10 -10.69
N ARG A 133 -18.52 -32.19 -9.37
CA ARG A 133 -18.38 -33.49 -8.68
C ARG A 133 -19.69 -34.29 -8.70
N LEU A 134 -20.83 -33.63 -8.54
CA LEU A 134 -22.14 -34.27 -8.66
C LEU A 134 -22.33 -34.87 -10.05
N LEU A 135 -21.96 -34.17 -11.13
CA LEU A 135 -21.99 -34.72 -12.49
C LEU A 135 -21.12 -35.97 -12.63
N VAL A 136 -19.91 -35.97 -12.06
CA VAL A 136 -19.02 -37.15 -12.06
C VAL A 136 -19.71 -38.34 -11.41
N VAL A 137 -20.25 -38.15 -10.20
CA VAL A 137 -20.91 -39.22 -9.44
C VAL A 137 -22.12 -39.76 -10.20
N LEU A 138 -22.99 -38.88 -10.72
CA LEU A 138 -24.18 -39.28 -11.48
C LEU A 138 -23.81 -40.10 -12.72
N TYR A 139 -22.84 -39.64 -13.50
CA TYR A 139 -22.41 -40.37 -14.70
C TYR A 139 -21.65 -41.66 -14.36
N ALA A 140 -20.84 -41.69 -13.30
CA ALA A 140 -20.15 -42.90 -12.87
C ALA A 140 -21.13 -43.98 -12.38
N LEU A 141 -22.16 -43.60 -11.61
CA LEU A 141 -23.24 -44.51 -11.21
C LEU A 141 -24.02 -45.04 -12.41
N MET A 142 -24.30 -44.17 -13.40
CA MET A 142 -24.95 -44.57 -14.64
C MET A 142 -24.08 -45.56 -15.44
N THR A 143 -22.77 -45.30 -15.58
CA THR A 143 -21.82 -46.22 -16.20
C THR A 143 -21.79 -47.57 -15.49
N LEU A 144 -21.68 -47.58 -14.16
CA LEU A 144 -21.66 -48.80 -13.37
C LEU A 144 -22.95 -49.62 -13.56
N GLY A 145 -24.12 -48.97 -13.47
CA GLY A 145 -25.40 -49.63 -13.68
C GLY A 145 -25.54 -50.24 -15.09
N LEU A 146 -25.03 -49.56 -16.11
CA LEU A 146 -25.02 -50.07 -17.49
C LEU A 146 -24.05 -51.26 -17.65
N LEU A 147 -22.87 -51.21 -17.06
CA LEU A 147 -21.91 -52.31 -17.07
C LEU A 147 -22.44 -53.55 -16.33
N VAL A 148 -23.11 -53.38 -15.19
CA VAL A 148 -23.76 -54.48 -14.47
C VAL A 148 -24.82 -55.14 -15.35
N ARG A 149 -25.64 -54.35 -16.07
CA ARG A 149 -26.64 -54.88 -17.00
C ARG A 149 -26.03 -55.57 -18.21
N PHE A 150 -24.93 -55.03 -18.74
CA PHE A 150 -24.15 -55.68 -19.79
C PHE A 150 -23.64 -57.04 -19.32
N ALA A 151 -22.91 -57.10 -18.21
CA ALA A 151 -22.33 -58.32 -17.65
C ALA A 151 -23.40 -59.38 -17.38
N ARG A 152 -24.53 -58.97 -16.78
CA ARG A 152 -25.64 -59.87 -16.50
C ARG A 152 -26.23 -60.52 -17.76
N ARG A 153 -26.37 -59.75 -18.85
CA ARG A 153 -26.85 -60.28 -20.13
C ARG A 153 -25.79 -61.11 -20.85
N ALA A 154 -24.53 -60.66 -20.85
CA ALA A 154 -23.44 -61.39 -21.48
C ALA A 154 -23.22 -62.77 -20.84
N LEU A 155 -23.43 -62.88 -19.52
CA LEU A 155 -23.32 -64.13 -18.75
C LEU A 155 -24.63 -64.93 -18.67
N ALA A 156 -25.69 -64.51 -19.36
CA ALA A 156 -27.00 -65.14 -19.35
C ALA A 156 -27.57 -65.42 -17.93
N LEU A 157 -27.25 -64.57 -16.95
CA LEU A 157 -27.68 -64.77 -15.56
C LEU A 157 -29.21 -64.63 -15.45
N PRO A 158 -29.90 -65.61 -14.83
CA PRO A 158 -31.36 -65.61 -14.72
C PRO A 158 -31.87 -64.46 -13.85
N MET A 159 -33.06 -63.95 -14.16
CA MET A 159 -33.78 -63.05 -13.27
C MET A 159 -34.21 -63.85 -12.04
N GLY A 160 -33.89 -63.36 -10.83
CA GLY A 160 -34.46 -63.96 -9.62
C GLY A 160 -35.99 -63.96 -9.68
N PRO A 161 -36.67 -64.96 -9.10
CA PRO A 161 -38.13 -65.16 -9.22
C PRO A 161 -38.98 -63.97 -8.72
N ALA A 162 -38.38 -63.02 -8.01
CA ALA A 162 -39.05 -61.84 -7.46
C ALA A 162 -39.15 -60.62 -8.41
N VAL A 163 -38.52 -60.63 -9.59
CA VAL A 163 -38.48 -59.43 -10.46
C VAL A 163 -39.38 -59.60 -11.68
N GLN A 164 -40.59 -59.04 -11.60
CA GLN A 164 -41.47 -58.91 -12.76
C GLN A 164 -40.79 -58.05 -13.85
N PRO A 165 -40.86 -58.45 -15.14
CA PRO A 165 -40.24 -57.71 -16.25
C PRO A 165 -40.68 -56.24 -16.32
N ASP A 166 -41.94 -55.98 -16.00
CA ASP A 166 -42.54 -54.64 -16.03
C ASP A 166 -42.01 -53.75 -14.90
N ALA A 167 -41.82 -54.31 -13.70
CA ALA A 167 -41.26 -53.59 -12.56
C ALA A 167 -39.80 -53.14 -12.81
N LEU A 168 -38.98 -54.01 -13.44
CA LEU A 168 -37.62 -53.64 -13.83
C LEU A 168 -37.62 -52.50 -14.86
N PHE A 169 -38.51 -52.56 -15.85
CA PHE A 169 -38.64 -51.54 -16.89
C PHE A 169 -39.04 -50.18 -16.29
N VAL A 170 -40.05 -50.15 -15.42
CA VAL A 170 -40.46 -48.93 -14.71
C VAL A 170 -39.31 -48.37 -13.87
N ALA A 171 -38.58 -49.21 -13.14
CA ALA A 171 -37.44 -48.77 -12.33
C ALA A 171 -36.30 -48.17 -13.19
N VAL A 172 -36.06 -48.71 -14.39
CA VAL A 172 -35.06 -48.16 -15.32
C VAL A 172 -35.47 -46.76 -15.81
N ILE A 173 -36.73 -46.61 -16.22
CA ILE A 173 -37.25 -45.32 -16.70
C ILE A 173 -37.24 -44.29 -15.57
N ALA A 174 -37.68 -44.67 -14.38
CA ALA A 174 -37.64 -43.80 -13.19
C ALA A 174 -36.20 -43.35 -12.89
N PHE A 175 -35.23 -44.27 -12.92
CA PHE A 175 -33.82 -43.93 -12.74
C PHE A 175 -33.31 -42.95 -13.80
N LEU A 176 -33.61 -43.19 -15.08
CA LEU A 176 -33.16 -42.32 -16.17
C LEU A 176 -33.79 -40.92 -16.09
N LEU A 177 -35.05 -40.82 -15.66
CA LEU A 177 -35.72 -39.55 -15.43
C LEU A 177 -35.07 -38.77 -14.27
N VAL A 178 -34.83 -39.42 -13.13
CA VAL A 178 -34.17 -38.81 -11.97
C VAL A 178 -32.75 -38.39 -12.33
N ALA A 179 -31.99 -39.24 -13.03
CA ALA A 179 -30.65 -38.92 -13.50
C ALA A 179 -30.66 -37.71 -14.47
N ALA A 180 -31.63 -37.63 -15.38
CA ALA A 180 -31.77 -36.51 -16.30
C ALA A 180 -32.10 -35.19 -15.57
N ILE A 181 -32.93 -35.23 -14.53
CA ILE A 181 -33.22 -34.05 -13.70
C ILE A 181 -31.96 -33.65 -12.91
N ALA A 182 -31.33 -34.61 -12.22
CA ALA A 182 -30.16 -34.37 -11.38
C ALA A 182 -28.97 -33.82 -12.18
N THR A 183 -28.73 -34.32 -13.38
CA THR A 183 -27.68 -33.82 -14.29
C THR A 183 -27.97 -32.40 -14.77
N ASN A 184 -29.23 -32.06 -15.08
CA ASN A 184 -29.60 -30.68 -15.43
C ASN A 184 -29.42 -29.71 -14.25
N VAL A 185 -29.81 -30.12 -13.04
CA VAL A 185 -29.59 -29.32 -11.82
C VAL A 185 -28.09 -29.15 -11.55
N ALA A 186 -27.31 -30.22 -11.70
CA ALA A 186 -25.86 -30.17 -11.53
C ALA A 186 -25.18 -29.28 -12.59
N TYR A 187 -25.63 -29.31 -13.85
CA TYR A 187 -25.13 -28.41 -14.88
C TYR A 187 -25.53 -26.95 -14.63
N LEU A 188 -26.77 -26.69 -14.21
CA LEU A 188 -27.21 -25.35 -13.78
C LEU A 188 -26.32 -24.82 -12.66
N GLY A 189 -26.06 -25.64 -11.64
CA GLY A 189 -25.15 -25.30 -10.55
C GLY A 189 -23.73 -25.02 -11.02
N LEU A 190 -23.21 -25.77 -12.00
CA LEU A 190 -21.88 -25.54 -12.59
C LEU A 190 -21.82 -24.19 -13.31
N ALA A 191 -22.81 -23.88 -14.14
CA ALA A 191 -22.90 -22.65 -14.91
C ALA A 191 -23.01 -21.41 -13.99
N LEU A 192 -23.87 -21.49 -12.96
CA LEU A 192 -24.02 -20.41 -11.98
C LEU A 192 -22.75 -20.17 -11.17
N ASP A 193 -22.09 -21.25 -10.74
CA ASP A 193 -20.83 -21.17 -10.01
C ASP A 193 -19.72 -20.52 -10.85
N ARG A 194 -19.69 -20.77 -12.16
CA ARG A 194 -18.78 -20.07 -13.08
C ARG A 194 -19.12 -18.59 -13.25
N ALA A 195 -20.39 -18.26 -13.48
CA ALA A 195 -20.83 -16.88 -13.61
C ALA A 195 -20.45 -16.06 -12.36
N ARG A 196 -20.69 -16.62 -11.17
CA ARG A 196 -20.31 -16.00 -9.89
C ARG A 196 -18.80 -15.80 -9.74
N ARG A 197 -17.99 -16.78 -10.15
CA ARG A 197 -16.51 -16.64 -10.09
C ARG A 197 -16.00 -15.54 -11.02
N VAL A 198 -16.58 -15.41 -12.22
CA VAL A 198 -16.22 -14.34 -13.15
C VAL A 198 -16.58 -12.98 -12.57
N GLU A 199 -17.81 -12.83 -12.07
CA GLU A 199 -18.27 -11.60 -11.43
C GLU A 199 -17.40 -11.23 -10.22
N GLN A 200 -17.07 -12.21 -9.36
CA GLN A 200 -16.24 -11.98 -8.19
C GLN A 200 -14.83 -11.52 -8.57
N ARG A 201 -14.22 -12.10 -9.61
CA ARG A 201 -12.91 -11.66 -10.13
C ARG A 201 -12.97 -10.24 -10.68
N GLN A 202 -14.06 -9.88 -11.36
CA GLN A 202 -14.24 -8.54 -11.88
C GLN A 202 -14.39 -7.51 -10.75
N ARG A 203 -15.17 -7.83 -9.71
CA ARG A 203 -15.31 -6.97 -8.51
C ARG A 203 -13.99 -6.79 -7.78
N SER A 204 -13.22 -7.87 -7.55
CA SER A 204 -11.92 -7.77 -6.89
C SER A 204 -10.91 -6.96 -7.70
N ALA A 205 -10.94 -7.07 -9.04
CA ALA A 205 -10.06 -6.27 -9.90
C ALA A 205 -10.39 -4.77 -9.84
N LEU A 206 -11.68 -4.41 -9.83
CA LEU A 206 -12.12 -3.02 -9.66
C LEU A 206 -11.72 -2.46 -8.28
N GLN A 207 -11.85 -3.24 -7.22
CA GLN A 207 -11.42 -2.84 -5.88
C GLN A 207 -9.91 -2.58 -5.81
N ALA A 208 -9.10 -3.47 -6.40
CA ALA A 208 -7.65 -3.29 -6.43
C ALA A 208 -7.21 -2.03 -7.20
N LEU A 209 -7.90 -1.69 -8.30
CA LEU A 209 -7.66 -0.45 -9.03
C LEU A 209 -7.98 0.78 -8.17
N HIS A 210 -9.12 0.77 -7.47
CA HIS A 210 -9.53 1.87 -6.61
C HIS A 210 -8.56 2.10 -5.43
N GLU A 211 -8.11 1.03 -4.77
CA GLU A 211 -7.11 1.11 -3.71
C GLU A 211 -5.77 1.68 -4.22
N GLN A 212 -5.38 1.30 -5.44
CA GLN A 212 -4.16 1.83 -6.07
C GLN A 212 -4.27 3.33 -6.36
N GLU A 213 -5.43 3.81 -6.82
CA GLU A 213 -5.68 5.24 -7.05
C GLU A 213 -5.58 6.05 -5.75
N LEU A 214 -6.25 5.60 -4.69
CA LEU A 214 -6.20 6.24 -3.37
C LEU A 214 -4.77 6.30 -2.81
N GLY A 215 -4.00 5.23 -2.98
CA GLY A 215 -2.58 5.20 -2.59
C GLY A 215 -1.74 6.23 -3.34
N ARG A 216 -1.96 6.38 -4.66
CA ARG A 216 -1.25 7.38 -5.48
C ARG A 216 -1.61 8.80 -5.05
N GLU A 217 -2.89 9.09 -4.83
CA GLU A 217 -3.33 10.41 -4.35
C GLU A 217 -2.73 10.77 -2.98
N ALA A 218 -2.72 9.83 -2.04
CA ALA A 218 -2.12 10.05 -0.72
C ALA A 218 -0.62 10.38 -0.82
N THR A 219 0.13 9.65 -1.66
CA THR A 219 1.56 9.93 -1.88
C THR A 219 1.80 11.28 -2.58
N ALA A 220 0.93 11.67 -3.52
CA ALA A 220 1.03 12.96 -4.19
C ALA A 220 0.78 14.12 -3.22
N ARG A 221 -0.29 14.04 -2.41
CA ARG A 221 -0.57 15.03 -1.36
C ARG A 221 0.55 15.13 -0.34
N GLY A 222 1.12 14.01 0.08
CA GLY A 222 2.28 14.00 0.98
C GLY A 222 3.49 14.76 0.40
N ARG A 223 3.78 14.58 -0.89
CA ARG A 223 4.86 15.31 -1.58
C ARG A 223 4.56 16.80 -1.71
N GLU A 224 3.32 17.17 -2.02
CA GLU A 224 2.91 18.57 -2.12
C GLU A 224 3.02 19.29 -0.78
N MET A 225 2.63 18.66 0.34
CA MET A 225 2.80 19.25 1.67
C MET A 225 4.28 19.50 1.99
N VAL A 226 5.14 18.50 1.77
CA VAL A 226 6.59 18.64 2.00
C VAL A 226 7.21 19.71 1.11
N ALA A 227 6.80 19.79 -0.17
CA ALA A 227 7.26 20.81 -1.08
C ALA A 227 6.80 22.21 -0.65
N GLY A 228 5.54 22.36 -0.21
CA GLY A 228 4.99 23.61 0.28
C GLY A 228 5.66 24.10 1.55
N GLU A 229 5.98 23.21 2.49
CA GLU A 229 6.72 23.54 3.70
C GLU A 229 8.13 24.03 3.37
N ARG A 230 8.87 23.28 2.54
CA ARG A 230 10.21 23.70 2.06
C ARG A 230 10.19 25.06 1.37
N ALA A 231 9.19 25.33 0.54
CA ALA A 231 9.04 26.60 -0.16
C ALA A 231 8.82 27.77 0.82
N ARG A 232 7.93 27.59 1.81
CA ARG A 232 7.70 28.59 2.87
C ARG A 232 8.96 28.88 3.67
N THR A 233 9.66 27.82 4.10
CA THR A 233 10.91 27.95 4.84
C THR A 233 11.97 28.70 4.02
N THR A 234 12.14 28.35 2.74
CA THR A 234 13.10 29.04 1.85
C THR A 234 12.76 30.51 1.67
N GLN A 235 11.46 30.84 1.56
CA GLN A 235 11.00 32.22 1.40
C GLN A 235 11.25 33.08 2.65
N LEU A 236 11.04 32.52 3.85
CA LEU A 236 11.36 33.18 5.11
C LEU A 236 12.87 33.47 5.22
N LEU A 237 13.71 32.46 4.95
CA LEU A 237 15.17 32.58 4.95
C LEU A 237 15.67 33.66 3.98
N ALA A 238 15.11 33.70 2.76
CA ALA A 238 15.48 34.70 1.77
C ALA A 238 15.11 36.14 2.20
N HIS A 239 14.02 36.30 2.96
CA HIS A 239 13.61 37.59 3.49
C HIS A 239 14.56 38.07 4.61
N GLU A 240 14.95 37.16 5.50
CA GLU A 240 15.88 37.42 6.60
C GLU A 240 17.28 37.84 6.13
N VAL A 241 17.74 37.38 4.96
CA VAL A 241 19.02 37.81 4.37
C VAL A 241 18.91 39.17 3.69
N ARG A 242 17.83 39.41 2.93
CA ARG A 242 17.71 40.63 2.11
C ARG A 242 17.64 41.90 2.94
N GLN A 243 16.88 41.88 4.03
CA GLN A 243 16.63 43.07 4.83
C GLN A 243 17.90 43.68 5.46
N PRO A 244 18.78 42.91 6.14
CA PRO A 244 20.04 43.43 6.66
C PRO A 244 21.05 43.77 5.57
N LEU A 245 21.10 43.02 4.46
CA LEU A 245 21.94 43.40 3.31
C LEU A 245 21.52 44.74 2.71
N HIS A 246 20.21 45.00 2.61
CA HIS A 246 19.70 46.29 2.15
C HIS A 246 20.08 47.41 3.12
N ASN A 247 19.84 47.22 4.43
CA ASN A 247 20.20 48.20 5.45
C ASN A 247 21.71 48.48 5.49
N ALA A 248 22.52 47.46 5.21
CA ALA A 248 23.96 47.58 5.13
C ALA A 248 24.43 48.38 3.92
N ALA A 249 23.87 48.08 2.74
CA ALA A 249 24.16 48.83 1.52
C ALA A 249 23.82 50.33 1.68
N VAL A 250 22.67 50.63 2.29
CA VAL A 250 22.24 52.02 2.57
C VAL A 250 23.17 52.72 3.57
N SER A 251 23.66 52.00 4.57
CA SER A 251 24.54 52.57 5.61
C SER A 251 25.97 52.75 5.10
N LEU A 252 26.48 51.83 4.28
CA LEU A 252 27.76 51.96 3.57
C LEU A 252 27.73 53.11 2.55
N GLN A 253 26.63 53.27 1.78
CA GLN A 253 26.47 54.41 0.88
C GLN A 253 26.52 55.75 1.63
N ARG A 254 25.89 55.83 2.80
CA ARG A 254 25.96 57.03 3.66
C ARG A 254 27.38 57.29 4.14
N ALA A 255 28.08 56.26 4.62
CA ALA A 255 29.47 56.38 5.06
C ALA A 255 30.41 56.83 3.92
N LEU A 256 30.25 56.26 2.71
CA LEU A 256 31.00 56.65 1.52
C LEU A 256 30.72 58.11 1.10
N ALA A 257 29.46 58.55 1.17
CA ALA A 257 29.10 59.94 0.88
C ALA A 257 29.74 60.91 1.89
N THR A 258 29.80 60.56 3.17
CA THR A 258 30.45 61.36 4.21
C THR A 258 31.97 61.42 4.01
N LEU A 259 32.61 60.29 3.67
CA LEU A 259 34.05 60.23 3.39
C LEU A 259 34.46 61.03 2.14
N GLY A 260 33.59 61.15 1.15
CA GLY A 260 33.86 61.92 -0.07
C GLY A 260 33.67 63.44 0.05
N GLN A 261 33.11 63.94 1.17
CA GLN A 261 32.74 65.35 1.36
C GLN A 261 33.41 66.01 2.58
N THR A 262 34.26 65.29 3.32
CA THR A 262 34.82 65.79 4.58
C THR A 262 36.35 65.73 4.57
N ASP A 263 37.00 66.85 4.92
CA ASP A 263 38.44 66.91 5.22
C ASP A 263 38.72 66.68 6.73
N ASP A 264 37.66 66.46 7.53
CA ASP A 264 37.77 66.20 8.97
C ASP A 264 38.19 64.73 9.24
N PRO A 265 39.39 64.49 9.80
CA PRO A 265 39.87 63.14 10.11
C PRO A 265 39.02 62.42 11.14
N ASP A 266 38.31 63.12 12.03
CA ASP A 266 37.42 62.50 13.01
C ASP A 266 36.07 62.08 12.39
N ALA A 267 35.56 62.85 11.43
CA ALA A 267 34.40 62.45 10.62
C ALA A 267 34.70 61.22 9.76
N ALA A 268 35.91 61.14 9.18
CA ALA A 268 36.36 59.97 8.43
C ALA A 268 36.46 58.72 9.31
N LYS A 269 37.03 58.83 10.53
CA LYS A 269 37.07 57.72 11.50
C LYS A 269 35.67 57.23 11.89
N ARG A 270 34.72 58.14 12.14
CA ARG A 270 33.32 57.78 12.45
C ARG A 270 32.64 57.04 11.31
N ALA A 271 32.87 57.47 10.06
CA ALA A 271 32.31 56.81 8.87
C ALA A 271 32.88 55.40 8.67
N ILE A 272 34.19 55.20 8.89
CA ILE A 272 34.84 53.87 8.84
C ILE A 272 34.29 52.96 9.96
N GLY A 273 34.13 53.48 11.18
CA GLY A 273 33.53 52.73 12.29
C GLY A 273 32.10 52.27 11.98
N GLN A 274 31.26 53.14 11.43
CA GLN A 274 29.91 52.78 10.96
C GLN A 274 29.94 51.68 9.88
N ALA A 275 30.85 51.76 8.92
CA ALA A 275 31.00 50.73 7.89
C ALA A 275 31.41 49.37 8.47
N GLN A 276 32.31 49.34 9.45
CA GLN A 276 32.73 48.13 10.15
C GLN A 276 31.61 47.49 10.98
N ASP A 277 30.79 48.29 11.66
CA ASP A 277 29.63 47.80 12.43
C ASP A 277 28.54 47.22 11.52
N VAL A 278 28.36 47.84 10.36
CA VAL A 278 27.46 47.34 9.31
C VAL A 278 27.93 45.99 8.76
N ILE A 279 29.22 45.85 8.43
CA ILE A 279 29.80 44.58 7.96
C ILE A 279 29.65 43.48 9.03
N ARG A 280 29.86 43.82 10.29
CA ARG A 280 29.68 42.89 11.42
C ARG A 280 28.22 42.43 11.55
N THR A 281 27.27 43.36 11.39
CA THR A 281 25.83 43.06 11.42
C THR A 281 25.41 42.15 10.26
N VAL A 282 25.94 42.39 9.06
CA VAL A 282 25.72 41.54 7.88
C VAL A 282 26.31 40.15 8.08
N GLY A 283 27.54 40.06 8.58
CA GLY A 283 28.19 38.78 8.90
C GLY A 283 27.37 37.98 9.91
N ALA A 284 26.94 38.62 11.01
CA ALA A 284 26.12 37.96 12.01
C ALA A 284 24.79 37.43 11.46
N THR A 285 24.16 38.18 10.53
CA THR A 285 22.92 37.73 9.89
C THR A 285 23.16 36.61 8.90
N LEU A 286 24.19 36.71 8.06
CA LEU A 286 24.57 35.65 7.13
C LEU A 286 24.90 34.35 7.87
N ASP A 287 25.63 34.41 8.98
CA ASP A 287 25.91 33.24 9.81
C ASP A 287 24.63 32.62 10.36
N ASN A 288 23.68 33.44 10.83
CA ASN A 288 22.38 32.98 11.32
C ASN A 288 21.55 32.34 10.19
N THR A 289 21.58 32.89 8.97
CA THR A 289 20.83 32.32 7.83
C THR A 289 21.53 31.10 7.20
N VAL A 290 22.86 31.07 7.15
CA VAL A 290 23.63 29.91 6.70
C VAL A 290 23.46 28.76 7.70
N ALA A 291 23.45 29.06 9.00
CA ALA A 291 23.05 28.10 10.00
C ALA A 291 21.60 27.64 9.73
N ALA A 292 20.63 28.54 9.65
CA ALA A 292 19.25 28.14 9.41
C ALA A 292 19.06 27.29 8.14
N THR A 293 19.72 27.61 7.02
CA THR A 293 19.68 26.80 5.78
C THR A 293 20.34 25.42 5.97
N THR A 294 21.46 25.33 6.69
CA THR A 294 22.14 24.06 7.02
C THR A 294 21.31 23.22 8.01
N LEU A 295 20.63 23.87 8.96
CA LEU A 295 19.81 23.28 10.03
C LEU A 295 18.43 22.79 9.55
N LEU A 296 17.91 23.36 8.45
CA LEU A 296 16.60 23.07 7.87
C LEU A 296 16.64 22.09 6.68
N SER A 297 17.82 21.90 6.05
CA SER A 297 17.95 21.10 4.82
C SER A 297 18.49 19.67 5.04
N GLY A 298 18.99 19.33 6.23
CA GLY A 298 19.66 18.04 6.48
C GLY A 298 18.96 17.17 7.53
N PRO A 299 18.58 15.91 7.20
CA PRO A 299 18.15 14.91 8.20
C PRO A 299 19.33 14.24 8.95
N GLY A 300 20.52 14.83 8.92
CA GLY A 300 21.75 14.22 9.44
C GLY A 300 22.10 14.72 10.83
N ARG A 301 22.46 13.80 11.72
CA ARG A 301 23.09 14.09 13.01
C ARG A 301 24.30 15.00 12.79
N THR A 302 24.40 16.06 13.57
CA THR A 302 25.54 16.97 13.51
C THR A 302 26.82 16.19 13.81
N ARG A 303 27.86 16.36 12.98
CA ARG A 303 29.15 15.73 13.21
C ARG A 303 29.87 16.45 14.36
N THR A 304 29.79 15.88 15.56
CA THR A 304 30.53 16.37 16.72
C THR A 304 32.00 15.99 16.62
N VAL A 305 32.87 16.85 17.15
CA VAL A 305 34.30 16.62 17.33
C VAL A 305 34.67 16.94 18.77
N ASP A 306 35.77 16.36 19.25
CA ASP A 306 36.35 16.74 20.52
C ASP A 306 36.96 18.14 20.42
N ALA A 307 36.29 19.13 21.01
CA ALA A 307 36.57 20.54 20.83
C ALA A 307 37.13 21.18 22.10
N ASP A 308 38.21 21.95 21.98
CA ASP A 308 38.81 22.71 23.10
C ASP A 308 37.85 23.82 23.57
N LEU A 309 37.37 23.70 24.81
CA LEU A 309 36.40 24.63 25.39
C LEU A 309 37.00 26.02 25.64
N PRO A 310 38.19 26.17 26.27
CA PRO A 310 38.85 27.48 26.40
C PRO A 310 38.97 28.25 25.07
N LEU A 311 39.46 27.61 24.01
CA LEU A 311 39.59 28.22 22.69
C LEU A 311 38.23 28.63 22.11
N LEU A 312 37.22 27.77 22.25
CA LEU A 312 35.86 28.09 21.81
C LEU A 312 35.31 29.33 22.51
N LEU A 313 35.48 29.43 23.84
CA LEU A 313 35.03 30.58 24.62
C LEU A 313 35.77 31.86 24.23
N GLU A 314 37.08 31.79 24.00
CA GLU A 314 37.89 32.92 23.53
C GLU A 314 37.39 33.43 22.18
N LEU A 315 37.14 32.52 21.23
CA LEU A 315 36.58 32.85 19.92
C LEU A 315 35.18 33.48 20.03
N CYS A 316 34.32 32.99 20.94
CA CYS A 316 33.00 33.57 21.19
C CYS A 316 33.10 34.99 21.77
N LEU A 317 34.04 35.23 22.69
CA LEU A 317 34.29 36.56 23.24
C LEU A 317 34.82 37.53 22.18
N GLY A 318 35.68 37.04 21.28
CA GLY A 318 36.22 37.82 20.16
C GLY A 318 35.15 38.27 19.15
N ASP A 319 33.98 37.60 19.11
CA ASP A 319 32.85 38.00 18.26
C ASP A 319 32.06 39.19 18.82
N LEU A 320 32.23 39.50 20.11
CA LEU A 320 31.52 40.60 20.76
C LEU A 320 32.22 41.94 20.51
N PRO A 321 31.48 43.07 20.49
CA PRO A 321 32.11 44.39 20.49
C PRO A 321 32.96 44.60 21.76
N PRO A 322 34.06 45.37 21.69
CA PRO A 322 35.01 45.50 22.81
C PRO A 322 34.39 45.93 24.14
N GLU A 323 33.33 46.74 24.10
CA GLU A 323 32.59 47.19 25.27
C GLU A 323 31.78 46.06 25.92
N ALA A 324 31.14 45.21 25.11
CA ALA A 324 30.42 44.04 25.59
C ALA A 324 31.39 42.96 26.11
N GLN A 325 32.49 42.73 25.39
CA GLN A 325 33.52 41.77 25.77
C GLN A 325 34.08 42.05 27.17
N ARG A 326 34.38 43.32 27.49
CA ARG A 326 34.90 43.73 28.82
C ARG A 326 33.92 43.49 29.97
N ARG A 327 32.63 43.32 29.68
CA ARG A 327 31.58 43.06 30.69
C ARG A 327 31.34 41.58 30.95
N VAL A 328 31.86 40.70 30.09
CA VAL A 328 31.68 39.25 30.26
C VAL A 328 32.74 38.72 31.22
N GLN A 329 32.29 38.07 32.29
CA GLN A 329 33.12 37.37 33.25
C GLN A 329 32.96 35.86 33.03
N ILE A 330 34.06 35.18 32.71
CA ILE A 330 34.06 33.72 32.58
C ILE A 330 34.29 33.11 33.96
N ASP A 331 33.36 32.24 34.37
CA ASP A 331 33.44 31.42 35.57
C ASP A 331 33.52 29.95 35.15
N TYR A 332 34.75 29.48 34.92
CA TYR A 332 35.02 28.13 34.43
C TYR A 332 35.15 27.17 35.61
N ARG A 333 34.18 26.29 35.78
CA ARG A 333 34.10 25.32 36.89
C ARG A 333 34.01 23.86 36.44
N ALA A 334 33.96 23.63 35.13
CA ALA A 334 34.10 22.30 34.54
C ALA A 334 35.53 21.78 34.76
N ASP A 335 35.66 20.48 35.02
CA ASP A 335 36.92 19.75 35.02
C ASP A 335 37.33 19.39 33.58
N ALA A 336 36.35 19.15 32.70
CA ALA A 336 36.58 18.87 31.28
C ALA A 336 37.24 20.06 30.58
N ARG A 337 38.25 19.81 29.75
CA ARG A 337 38.91 20.82 28.88
C ARG A 337 38.43 20.77 27.44
N SER A 338 37.76 19.68 27.08
CA SER A 338 37.18 19.47 25.77
C SER A 338 35.82 18.77 25.89
N ALA A 339 34.99 18.90 24.84
CA ALA A 339 33.67 18.27 24.78
C ALA A 339 33.33 17.86 23.35
N GLN A 340 32.47 16.84 23.21
CA GLN A 340 31.93 16.40 21.93
C GLN A 340 30.82 17.34 21.46
N LEU A 341 31.16 18.22 20.51
CA LEU A 341 30.23 19.19 19.94
C LEU A 341 30.63 19.61 18.53
N GLU A 342 29.77 20.34 17.82
CA GLU A 342 30.16 21.02 16.58
C GLU A 342 30.52 22.49 16.91
N PRO A 343 31.79 22.88 16.82
CA PRO A 343 32.27 24.17 17.33
C PRO A 343 31.60 25.37 16.70
N THR A 344 31.27 25.30 15.40
CA THR A 344 30.70 26.43 14.65
C THR A 344 29.28 26.75 15.14
N LEU A 345 28.45 25.72 15.30
CA LEU A 345 27.07 25.82 15.78
C LEU A 345 27.01 26.20 17.25
N VAL A 346 27.87 25.65 18.10
CA VAL A 346 27.92 26.05 19.51
C VAL A 346 28.43 27.48 19.66
N ARG A 347 29.46 27.90 18.90
CA ARG A 347 29.91 29.30 18.86
C ARG A 347 28.78 30.24 18.47
N LEU A 348 27.97 29.86 17.47
CA LEU A 348 26.80 30.64 17.05
C LEU A 348 25.76 30.77 18.17
N ALA A 349 25.46 29.67 18.87
CA ALA A 349 24.53 29.70 20.01
C ALA A 349 25.05 30.60 21.13
N LEU A 350 26.32 30.46 21.51
CA LEU A 350 26.95 31.27 22.55
C LEU A 350 27.01 32.76 22.18
N ARG A 351 27.33 33.08 20.92
CA ARG A 351 27.28 34.46 20.42
C ARG A 351 25.89 35.05 20.58
N ASN A 352 24.83 34.31 20.22
CA ASN A 352 23.44 34.78 20.36
C ASN A 352 23.05 34.97 21.84
N LEU A 353 23.45 34.06 22.73
CA LEU A 353 23.20 34.18 24.17
C LEU A 353 23.92 35.39 24.78
N LEU A 354 25.21 35.56 24.51
CA LEU A 354 26.03 36.65 25.03
C LEU A 354 25.61 38.01 24.46
N ALA A 355 25.25 38.07 23.17
CA ALA A 355 24.72 39.29 22.56
C ALA A 355 23.40 39.71 23.24
N ASN A 356 22.47 38.78 23.47
CA ASN A 356 21.24 39.08 24.20
C ASN A 356 21.54 39.55 25.63
N ALA A 357 22.35 38.81 26.38
CA ALA A 357 22.66 39.14 27.76
C ALA A 357 23.29 40.53 27.92
N THR A 358 24.22 40.90 27.03
CA THR A 358 24.91 42.20 27.06
C THR A 358 24.03 43.36 26.59
N LEU A 359 23.10 43.10 25.67
CA LEU A 359 22.14 44.07 25.13
C LEU A 359 21.04 44.43 26.14
N TYR A 360 20.52 43.45 26.88
CA TYR A 360 19.44 43.66 27.85
C TYR A 360 19.91 44.00 29.27
N SER A 361 21.17 43.71 29.61
CA SER A 361 21.73 44.07 30.92
C SER A 361 22.15 45.53 31.00
N PRO A 362 21.87 46.23 32.12
CA PRO A 362 22.36 47.59 32.36
C PRO A 362 23.88 47.73 32.14
N PRO A 363 24.38 48.81 31.52
CA PRO A 363 25.78 48.93 31.10
C PRO A 363 26.83 48.66 32.18
N GLU A 364 26.53 49.00 33.44
CA GLU A 364 27.44 48.86 34.59
C GLU A 364 27.42 47.46 35.23
N THR A 365 26.62 46.54 34.72
CA THR A 365 26.47 45.19 35.29
C THR A 365 27.23 44.14 34.47
N PRO A 366 27.91 43.18 35.14
CA PRO A 366 28.61 42.10 34.47
C PRO A 366 27.62 41.04 33.96
N VAL A 367 27.99 40.42 32.83
CA VAL A 367 27.36 39.19 32.32
C VAL A 367 28.26 38.02 32.70
N VAL A 368 27.71 37.00 33.34
CA VAL A 368 28.50 35.84 33.81
C VAL A 368 28.29 34.67 32.85
N LEU A 369 29.36 34.19 32.25
CA LEU A 369 29.38 32.97 31.44
C LEU A 369 29.96 31.84 32.29
N ARG A 370 29.13 30.89 32.71
CA ARG A 370 29.57 29.73 33.50
C ARG A 370 29.69 28.51 32.61
N VAL A 371 30.76 27.74 32.83
CA VAL A 371 30.93 26.42 32.23
C VAL A 371 31.03 25.41 33.35
N LEU A 372 30.14 24.41 33.31
CA LEU A 372 29.91 23.42 34.35
C LEU A 372 29.87 22.03 33.71
N ASP A 373 30.37 21.03 34.43
CA ASP A 373 30.11 19.63 34.11
C ASP A 373 28.91 19.12 34.92
N SER A 374 28.17 18.19 34.33
CA SER A 374 27.09 17.45 34.95
C SER A 374 27.35 15.96 34.74
N ASP A 375 27.34 15.16 35.81
CA ASP A 375 27.55 13.71 35.71
C ASP A 375 26.25 12.91 35.56
N ASP A 376 25.09 13.49 35.92
CA ASP A 376 23.78 12.82 35.84
C ASP A 376 22.67 13.75 35.32
N PRO A 377 22.34 13.69 34.00
CA PRO A 377 23.05 12.94 32.97
C PRO A 377 24.41 13.57 32.64
N LEU A 378 25.33 12.78 32.09
CA LEU A 378 26.63 13.23 31.62
C LEU A 378 26.44 14.32 30.55
N ALA A 379 26.81 15.57 30.85
CA ALA A 379 26.56 16.73 30.00
C ALA A 379 27.52 17.90 30.29
N LEU A 380 27.82 18.67 29.24
CA LEU A 380 28.40 20.00 29.34
C LEU A 380 27.26 21.00 29.54
N VAL A 381 27.34 21.82 30.58
CA VAL A 381 26.36 22.85 30.88
C VAL A 381 27.01 24.22 30.75
N ILE A 382 26.44 25.08 29.90
CA ILE A 382 26.88 26.46 29.71
C ILE A 382 25.75 27.39 30.13
N GLU A 383 26.01 28.23 31.12
CA GLU A 383 25.06 29.22 31.61
C GLU A 383 25.48 30.63 31.23
N VAL A 384 24.52 31.43 30.77
CA VAL A 384 24.70 32.87 30.59
C VAL A 384 23.73 33.60 31.52
N ALA A 385 24.30 34.26 32.53
CA ALA A 385 23.57 35.02 33.54
C ALA A 385 23.71 36.53 33.30
N ASP A 386 22.59 37.22 33.27
CA ASP A 386 22.49 38.65 32.99
C ASP A 386 21.72 39.38 34.13
N ARG A 387 21.76 40.71 34.16
CA ARG A 387 21.01 41.54 35.14
C ARG A 387 19.98 42.44 34.47
N GLY A 388 19.46 42.00 33.33
CA GLY A 388 18.41 42.67 32.58
C GLY A 388 17.03 42.59 33.27
N PRO A 389 15.96 42.97 32.57
CA PRO A 389 14.61 42.95 33.13
C PRO A 389 14.07 41.54 33.41
N GLY A 390 14.69 40.50 32.84
CA GLY A 390 14.17 39.13 32.84
C GLY A 390 13.06 38.92 31.79
N ILE A 391 12.50 37.71 31.76
CA ILE A 391 11.43 37.31 30.84
C ILE A 391 10.14 37.03 31.64
N ALA A 392 9.04 37.68 31.21
CA ALA A 392 7.70 37.48 31.77
C ALA A 392 7.28 36.01 31.71
N VAL A 393 6.54 35.53 32.71
CA VAL A 393 6.22 34.10 32.89
C VAL A 393 5.56 33.51 31.64
N GLU A 394 4.66 34.27 31.03
CA GLU A 394 3.86 33.90 29.87
C GLU A 394 4.70 33.77 28.59
N GLN A 395 5.89 34.38 28.57
CA GLN A 395 6.76 34.44 27.41
C GLN A 395 7.90 33.40 27.46
N ARG A 396 8.18 32.80 28.62
CA ARG A 396 9.37 31.95 28.83
C ARG A 396 9.50 30.77 27.87
N GLU A 397 8.40 30.17 27.45
CA GLU A 397 8.43 29.10 26.44
C GLU A 397 8.41 29.65 25.01
N LEU A 398 7.68 30.74 24.78
CA LEU A 398 7.48 31.34 23.46
C LEU A 398 8.71 32.06 22.92
N VAL A 399 9.60 32.57 23.79
CA VAL A 399 10.82 33.29 23.37
C VAL A 399 11.79 32.42 22.54
N PHE A 400 11.62 31.09 22.54
CA PHE A 400 12.41 30.18 21.71
C PHE A 400 11.75 29.83 20.35
N GLU A 401 10.54 30.32 20.08
CA GLU A 401 9.87 30.17 18.79
C GLU A 401 10.37 31.23 17.79
N ALA A 402 10.38 30.89 16.50
CA ALA A 402 10.89 31.77 15.46
C ALA A 402 10.04 33.04 15.31
N GLY A 403 10.67 34.21 15.35
CA GLY A 403 10.03 35.50 15.11
C GLY A 403 9.29 36.10 16.31
N VAL A 404 9.40 35.49 17.50
CA VAL A 404 8.83 36.03 18.74
C VAL A 404 9.76 37.13 19.30
N ARG A 405 9.17 38.26 19.74
CA ARG A 405 9.86 39.36 20.42
C ARG A 405 9.26 39.58 21.81
N GLY A 406 10.09 39.98 22.77
CA GLY A 406 9.62 40.42 24.08
C GLY A 406 8.93 41.79 24.02
N GLU A 407 8.25 42.18 25.11
CA GLU A 407 7.41 43.39 25.24
C GLU A 407 8.15 44.73 25.14
N GLN A 408 9.48 44.74 24.92
CA GLN A 408 10.26 45.97 24.72
C GLN A 408 10.59 46.21 23.23
N PRO A 409 9.75 46.96 22.49
CA PRO A 409 9.88 47.18 21.04
C PRO A 409 11.09 48.08 20.64
N THR A 410 11.83 48.63 21.60
CA THR A 410 12.91 49.60 21.39
C THR A 410 14.29 48.99 21.10
N VAL A 411 14.45 47.67 21.24
CA VAL A 411 15.73 46.98 21.01
C VAL A 411 15.77 46.37 19.60
N PRO A 412 16.75 46.73 18.74
CA PRO A 412 16.85 46.21 17.37
C PRO A 412 17.20 44.70 17.34
N GLY A 413 16.41 43.89 16.62
CA GLY A 413 16.67 42.46 16.40
C GLY A 413 15.47 41.72 15.77
N HIS A 414 15.69 40.56 15.13
CA HIS A 414 14.65 39.84 14.36
C HIS A 414 13.96 38.69 15.11
N GLY A 415 14.26 38.46 16.40
CA GLY A 415 13.60 37.41 17.20
C GLY A 415 14.01 35.98 16.84
N LEU A 416 15.19 35.80 16.24
CA LEU A 416 15.70 34.50 15.81
C LEU A 416 16.79 33.93 16.72
N GLY A 417 17.43 34.77 17.54
CA GLY A 417 18.62 34.38 18.31
C GLY A 417 18.37 33.18 19.23
N LEU A 418 17.32 33.23 20.05
CA LEU A 418 16.98 32.12 20.96
C LEU A 418 16.40 30.90 20.24
N HIS A 419 15.71 31.10 19.11
CA HIS A 419 15.28 29.99 18.24
C HIS A 419 16.48 29.22 17.69
N VAL A 420 17.53 29.92 17.23
CA VAL A 420 18.79 29.32 16.79
C VAL A 420 19.45 28.54 17.92
N VAL A 421 19.53 29.11 19.13
CA VAL A 421 20.10 28.42 20.30
C VAL A 421 19.35 27.12 20.60
N ARG A 422 18.00 27.14 20.61
CA ARG A 422 17.18 25.94 20.83
C ARG A 422 17.42 24.88 19.77
N ARG A 423 17.53 25.29 18.50
CA ARG A 423 17.80 24.36 17.40
C ARG A 423 19.19 23.74 17.50
N VAL A 424 20.21 24.52 17.85
CA VAL A 424 21.57 24.01 18.11
C VAL A 424 21.56 23.01 19.26
N ALA A 425 20.86 23.30 20.36
CA ALA A 425 20.73 22.39 21.49
C ALA A 425 20.10 21.05 21.05
N GLN A 426 18.97 21.08 20.35
CA GLN A 426 18.27 19.89 19.85
C GLN A 426 19.14 19.02 18.94
N LEU A 427 19.97 19.63 18.09
CA LEU A 427 20.87 18.89 17.21
C LEU A 427 21.99 18.16 17.93
N HIS A 428 22.37 18.64 19.11
CA HIS A 428 23.30 17.98 20.01
C HIS A 428 22.59 17.05 21.00
N GLY A 429 21.28 16.78 20.81
CA GLY A 429 20.46 15.99 21.73
C GLY A 429 20.17 16.67 23.07
N GLY A 430 20.53 17.96 23.18
CA GLY A 430 20.42 18.77 24.37
C GLY A 430 19.19 19.66 24.42
N ARG A 431 19.20 20.61 25.36
CA ARG A 431 18.13 21.58 25.57
C ARG A 431 18.66 22.94 26.03
N ILE A 432 17.82 23.96 25.92
CA ILE A 432 18.04 25.31 26.45
C ILE A 432 16.89 25.62 27.40
N ASP A 433 17.24 26.05 28.61
CA ASP A 433 16.28 26.39 29.67
C ASP A 433 16.44 27.85 30.09
N TYR A 434 15.37 28.46 30.59
CA TYR A 434 15.38 29.79 31.19
C TYR A 434 15.05 29.71 32.68
N GLU A 435 15.82 30.41 33.49
CA GLU A 435 15.59 30.62 34.91
C GLU A 435 15.69 32.12 35.25
N PRO A 436 14.92 32.63 36.23
CA PRO A 436 15.12 34.00 36.73
C PRO A 436 16.45 34.12 37.48
N ASN A 437 17.23 35.16 37.20
CA ASN A 437 18.45 35.46 37.95
C ASN A 437 18.15 36.42 39.11
N ALA A 438 18.57 36.10 40.34
CA ALA A 438 18.29 36.91 41.52
C ALA A 438 19.35 38.02 41.73
N PRO A 439 18.97 39.23 42.22
CA PRO A 439 17.61 39.69 42.54
C PRO A 439 16.78 40.09 41.31
N GLN A 440 17.41 40.26 40.14
CA GLN A 440 16.76 40.54 38.86
C GLN A 440 17.68 40.14 37.69
N GLY A 441 17.12 39.57 36.61
CA GLY A 441 17.85 39.18 35.40
C GLY A 441 17.40 37.86 34.79
N SER A 442 18.12 37.42 33.77
CA SER A 442 17.90 36.12 33.11
C SER A 442 19.09 35.18 33.35
N LEU A 443 18.80 33.88 33.48
CA LEU A 443 19.77 32.80 33.42
C LEU A 443 19.34 31.86 32.30
N LEU A 444 20.11 31.81 31.22
CA LEU A 444 19.91 30.87 30.11
C LEU A 444 20.89 29.71 30.25
N ARG A 445 20.38 28.48 30.38
CA ARG A 445 21.18 27.27 30.60
C ARG A 445 21.12 26.36 29.37
N LEU A 446 22.22 26.30 28.62
CA LEU A 446 22.41 25.38 27.51
C LEU A 446 23.01 24.07 28.03
N THR A 447 22.29 22.97 27.88
CA THR A 447 22.73 21.63 28.31
C THR A 447 23.01 20.78 27.09
N LEU A 448 24.26 20.31 26.94
CA LEU A 448 24.73 19.49 25.82
C LEU A 448 25.21 18.12 26.34
N PRO A 449 24.43 17.04 26.15
CA PRO A 449 24.81 15.70 26.57
C PRO A 449 26.19 15.28 26.05
N GLN A 450 26.96 14.60 26.90
CA GLN A 450 28.29 14.06 26.60
C GLN A 450 28.24 12.53 26.79
N GLY A 451 28.93 11.79 25.93
CA GLY A 451 28.85 10.32 25.91
C GLY A 451 27.76 9.78 24.97
N GLU A 452 28.16 8.83 24.12
CA GLU A 452 27.40 8.12 23.08
C GLU A 452 26.11 8.79 22.55
N ALA A 453 26.30 9.73 21.63
CA ALA A 453 25.42 9.74 20.47
C ALA A 453 25.87 8.56 19.57
N GLY A 454 25.33 7.35 19.81
CA GLY A 454 25.71 6.11 19.11
C GLY A 454 25.62 6.10 17.60
#